data_AF-A0A958MAK0-F1
#
_entry.id   AF-A0A958MAK0-F1
#
_cell.length_a   1.000
_cell.length_b   1.000
_cell.length_c   1.000
_cell.angle_alpha   90.00
_cell.angle_beta   90.00
_cell.angle_gamma   90.00
#
_symmetry.space_group_name_H-M   'P 1'
#
loop_
_entity.id
_entity.type
_entity.pdbx_description
1 polymer ?
#
loop_
_entity_poly.entity_id
_entity_poly.type
_entity_poly.pdbx_seq_one_letter_code
_entity_poly.pdbx_strand_id
1 'polypeptide(L)'
;LTVFIPTGAAINPVTKTNWEGVGVVPEVKVPAEEALDKAIELAKVAAEEFRNNKREKYKASLMSLEKALSEYKPGKSADKITEQIKACNEIGLLGEADINMIGYEYLQAKKNSDTAEAVFKINTVLYPESANTYDSYGEALAANGKMDEAIKSYEKAVELAAANKDGNLDFFKENLAKVKAKAAEK
;
A
#
# COMPACT_ATOMS: atom_id res chain seq x y z
N LEU A 1 38.83 47.77 -9.93
CA LEU A 1 38.18 46.45 -9.76
C LEU A 1 38.87 45.77 -8.58
N THR A 2 38.17 45.49 -7.48
CA THR A 2 38.72 44.83 -6.30
C THR A 2 38.23 43.38 -6.26
N VAL A 3 39.15 42.42 -6.15
CA VAL A 3 38.85 41.00 -5.98
C VAL A 3 39.07 40.64 -4.51
N PHE A 4 38.10 39.98 -3.90
CA PHE A 4 38.23 39.40 -2.58
C PHE A 4 38.92 38.03 -2.70
N ILE A 5 40.08 37.89 -2.04
CA ILE A 5 40.76 36.60 -1.88
C ILE A 5 40.51 36.16 -0.43
N PRO A 6 39.72 35.10 -0.18
CA PRO A 6 39.51 34.58 1.16
C PRO A 6 40.84 34.01 1.72
N THR A 7 41.22 34.43 2.93
CA THR A 7 42.41 33.95 3.65
C THR A 7 42.09 33.01 4.82
N GLY A 8 40.82 32.63 5.01
CA GLY A 8 40.39 31.80 6.12
C GLY A 8 40.60 30.31 5.83
N ALA A 9 41.26 29.60 6.76
CA ALA A 9 41.40 28.15 6.71
C ALA A 9 40.38 27.47 7.64
N ALA A 10 39.66 26.47 7.13
CA ALA A 10 38.73 25.68 7.93
C ALA A 10 39.49 24.57 8.68
N ILE A 11 39.86 24.83 9.94
CA ILE A 11 40.56 23.87 10.81
C ILE A 11 39.53 23.23 11.75
N ASN A 12 39.46 21.90 11.77
CA ASN A 12 38.60 21.16 12.70
C ASN A 12 39.10 21.37 14.15
N PRO A 13 38.25 21.82 15.09
CA PRO A 13 38.68 22.18 16.44
C PRO A 13 39.12 20.99 17.29
N VAL A 14 38.73 19.76 16.92
CA VAL A 14 39.06 18.49 17.62
C VAL A 14 40.33 17.88 17.05
N THR A 15 40.41 17.69 15.72
CA THR A 15 41.57 17.02 15.09
C THR A 15 42.74 17.95 14.84
N LYS A 16 42.53 19.28 14.92
CA LYS A 16 43.52 20.32 14.58
C LYS A 16 44.05 20.22 13.13
N THR A 17 43.29 19.57 12.25
CA THR A 17 43.62 19.40 10.83
C THR A 17 42.62 20.13 9.94
N ASN A 18 43.00 20.39 8.69
CA ASN A 18 42.11 20.82 7.60
C ASN A 18 42.09 19.77 6.48
N TRP A 19 41.11 19.87 5.58
CA TRP A 19 40.99 18.99 4.41
C TRP A 19 41.79 19.49 3.20
N GLU A 20 42.23 20.76 3.22
CA GLU A 20 43.01 21.39 2.17
C GLU A 20 44.44 20.81 2.15
N GLY A 21 44.87 20.28 1.01
CA GLY A 21 46.23 19.74 0.80
C GLY A 21 46.48 18.31 1.32
N VAL A 22 45.81 17.89 2.40
CA VAL A 22 45.89 16.51 2.94
C VAL A 22 44.78 15.62 2.33
N GLY A 23 43.63 16.20 1.98
CA GLY A 23 42.45 15.47 1.57
C GLY A 23 41.74 14.77 2.74
N VAL A 24 40.60 14.17 2.46
CA VAL A 24 39.92 13.27 3.39
C VAL A 24 40.45 11.86 3.19
N VAL A 25 40.79 11.15 4.28
CA VAL A 25 41.10 9.72 4.18
C VAL A 25 39.80 9.01 3.81
N PRO A 26 39.72 8.35 2.65
CA PRO A 26 38.50 7.68 2.26
C PRO A 26 38.27 6.48 3.19
N GLU A 27 37.00 6.26 3.56
CA GLU A 27 36.58 5.10 4.35
C GLU A 27 36.91 3.79 3.63
N VAL A 28 36.86 3.81 2.30
CA VAL A 28 37.29 2.73 1.41
C VAL A 28 38.65 3.09 0.81
N LYS A 29 39.72 2.50 1.35
CA LYS A 29 41.09 2.77 0.90
C LYS A 29 41.39 2.01 -0.38
N VAL A 30 41.38 2.71 -1.52
CA VAL A 30 41.76 2.19 -2.85
C VAL A 30 42.60 3.21 -3.62
N PRO A 31 43.44 2.80 -4.59
CA PRO A 31 44.14 3.71 -5.49
C PRO A 31 43.18 4.65 -6.22
N ALA A 32 43.61 5.87 -6.53
CA ALA A 32 42.76 6.88 -7.16
C ALA A 32 42.20 6.44 -8.52
N GLU A 33 42.97 5.66 -9.30
CA GLU A 33 42.58 5.11 -10.60
C GLU A 33 41.51 4.01 -10.51
N GLU A 34 41.43 3.29 -9.38
CA GLU A 34 40.45 2.23 -9.14
C GLU A 34 39.21 2.74 -8.38
N ALA A 35 39.21 4.01 -7.94
CA ALA A 35 38.20 4.55 -7.05
C ALA A 35 36.78 4.49 -7.64
N LEU A 36 36.64 4.76 -8.95
CA LEU A 36 35.34 4.70 -9.62
C LEU A 36 34.81 3.26 -9.71
N ASP A 37 35.66 2.32 -10.10
CA ASP A 37 35.29 0.90 -10.21
C ASP A 37 34.88 0.35 -8.85
N LYS A 38 35.64 0.68 -7.79
CA LYS A 38 35.28 0.28 -6.44
C LYS A 38 33.97 0.91 -5.96
N ALA A 39 33.73 2.18 -6.28
CA ALA A 39 32.46 2.84 -5.96
C ALA A 39 31.27 2.15 -6.66
N ILE A 40 31.41 1.78 -7.93
CA ILE A 40 30.38 1.06 -8.68
C ILE A 40 30.12 -0.32 -8.09
N GLU A 41 31.17 -1.06 -7.72
CA GLU A 41 31.06 -2.37 -7.07
C GLU A 41 30.25 -2.27 -5.77
N LEU A 42 30.63 -1.36 -4.88
CA LEU A 42 29.94 -1.16 -3.60
C LEU A 42 28.50 -0.67 -3.79
N ALA A 43 28.27 0.23 -4.74
CA ALA A 43 26.92 0.70 -5.07
C ALA A 43 26.03 -0.44 -5.58
N LYS A 44 26.57 -1.36 -6.39
CA LYS A 44 25.83 -2.54 -6.86
C LYS A 44 25.46 -3.48 -5.72
N VAL A 45 26.40 -3.78 -4.82
CA VAL A 45 26.16 -4.62 -3.64
C VAL A 45 25.10 -3.99 -2.75
N ALA A 46 25.25 -2.70 -2.41
CA ALA A 46 24.28 -1.98 -1.59
C ALA A 46 22.88 -1.93 -2.26
N ALA A 47 22.82 -1.71 -3.57
CA ALA A 47 21.56 -1.73 -4.31
C ALA A 47 20.91 -3.13 -4.37
N GLU A 48 21.72 -4.19 -4.43
CA GLU A 48 21.24 -5.57 -4.37
C GLU A 48 20.73 -5.94 -2.98
N GLU A 49 21.48 -5.61 -1.93
CA GLU A 49 21.06 -5.79 -0.54
C GLU A 49 19.75 -5.04 -0.26
N PHE A 50 19.65 -3.77 -0.65
CA PHE A 50 18.43 -2.98 -0.49
C PHE A 50 17.23 -3.63 -1.19
N ARG A 51 17.41 -4.06 -2.46
CA ARG A 51 16.35 -4.73 -3.23
C ARG A 51 15.94 -6.06 -2.60
N ASN A 52 16.91 -6.86 -2.17
CA ASN A 52 16.66 -8.17 -1.55
C ASN A 52 15.95 -8.01 -0.21
N ASN A 53 16.36 -7.05 0.62
CA ASN A 53 15.74 -6.84 1.92
C ASN A 53 14.28 -6.37 1.78
N LYS A 54 14.01 -5.46 0.83
CA LYS A 54 12.64 -5.05 0.48
C LYS A 54 11.81 -6.24 -0.06
N ARG A 55 12.40 -7.04 -0.95
CA ARG A 55 11.75 -8.21 -1.55
C ARG A 55 11.40 -9.28 -0.51
N GLU A 56 12.31 -9.60 0.40
CA GLU A 56 12.06 -10.60 1.45
C GLU A 56 10.97 -10.13 2.42
N LYS A 57 10.97 -8.83 2.78
CA LYS A 57 9.88 -8.24 3.57
C LYS A 57 8.53 -8.38 2.87
N TYR A 58 8.46 -8.04 1.58
CA TYR A 58 7.22 -8.12 0.80
C TYR A 58 6.74 -9.57 0.66
N LYS A 59 7.66 -10.48 0.37
CA LYS A 59 7.38 -11.92 0.27
C LYS A 59 6.83 -12.50 1.57
N ALA A 60 7.43 -12.15 2.71
CA ALA A 60 6.97 -12.60 4.01
C ALA A 60 5.54 -12.11 4.30
N SER A 61 5.26 -10.81 4.10
CA SER A 61 3.92 -10.24 4.30
C SER A 61 2.88 -10.85 3.35
N LEU A 62 3.22 -11.04 2.08
CA LEU A 62 2.33 -11.66 1.11
C LEU A 62 2.01 -13.11 1.50
N MET A 63 3.02 -13.88 1.92
CA MET A 63 2.83 -15.27 2.37
C MET A 63 1.91 -15.35 3.61
N SER A 64 2.07 -14.43 4.57
CA SER A 64 1.19 -14.34 5.73
C SER A 64 -0.24 -13.97 5.35
N LEU A 65 -0.42 -13.05 4.40
CA LEU A 65 -1.73 -12.67 3.87
C LEU A 65 -2.40 -13.82 3.12
N GLU A 66 -1.71 -14.47 2.19
CA GLU A 66 -2.21 -15.62 1.45
C GLU A 66 -2.66 -16.74 2.40
N LYS A 67 -1.85 -17.01 3.43
CA LYS A 67 -2.23 -17.97 4.47
C LYS A 67 -3.51 -17.55 5.19
N ALA A 68 -3.61 -16.31 5.65
CA ALA A 68 -4.79 -15.80 6.35
C ALA A 68 -6.06 -15.86 5.48
N LEU A 69 -5.94 -15.56 4.19
CA LEU A 69 -7.04 -15.65 3.22
C LEU A 69 -7.44 -17.10 2.95
N SER A 70 -6.49 -18.03 2.87
CA SER A 70 -6.76 -19.45 2.63
C SER A 70 -7.39 -20.16 3.83
N GLU A 71 -7.05 -19.75 5.05
CA GLU A 71 -7.56 -20.32 6.31
C GLU A 71 -8.79 -19.57 6.85
N TYR A 72 -9.34 -18.63 6.08
CA TYR A 72 -10.43 -17.78 6.54
C TYR A 72 -11.70 -18.58 6.87
N LYS A 73 -12.32 -18.23 8.01
CA LYS A 73 -13.61 -18.74 8.45
C LYS A 73 -14.46 -17.58 8.98
N PRO A 74 -15.65 -17.36 8.41
CA PRO A 74 -16.59 -16.34 8.89
C PRO A 74 -16.79 -16.40 10.40
N GLY A 75 -16.76 -15.24 11.05
CA GLY A 75 -16.96 -15.10 12.50
C GLY A 75 -15.83 -15.63 13.39
N LYS A 76 -14.73 -16.16 12.82
CA LYS A 76 -13.61 -16.71 13.61
C LYS A 76 -12.25 -16.08 13.32
N SER A 77 -11.98 -15.71 12.07
CA SER A 77 -10.64 -15.24 11.66
C SER A 77 -10.64 -13.96 10.84
N ALA A 78 -11.68 -13.13 10.96
CA ALA A 78 -11.75 -11.82 10.30
C ALA A 78 -10.64 -10.86 10.76
N ASP A 79 -10.26 -10.92 12.04
CA ASP A 79 -9.19 -10.09 12.59
C ASP A 79 -7.84 -10.39 11.94
N LYS A 80 -7.57 -11.67 11.61
CA LYS A 80 -6.35 -12.05 10.92
C LYS A 80 -6.25 -11.44 9.53
N ILE A 81 -7.32 -11.49 8.73
CA ILE A 81 -7.33 -10.82 7.41
C ILE A 81 -7.07 -9.32 7.58
N THR A 82 -7.74 -8.71 8.56
CA THR A 82 -7.61 -7.28 8.85
C THR A 82 -6.17 -6.90 9.20
N GLU A 83 -5.55 -7.65 10.11
CA GLU A 83 -4.15 -7.46 10.52
C GLU A 83 -3.18 -7.62 9.35
N GLN A 84 -3.34 -8.67 8.54
CA GLN A 84 -2.42 -8.90 7.42
C GLN A 84 -2.57 -7.86 6.31
N ILE A 85 -3.79 -7.46 5.96
CA ILE A 85 -4.01 -6.40 4.96
C ILE A 85 -3.48 -5.05 5.46
N LYS A 86 -3.68 -4.71 6.74
CA LYS A 86 -3.07 -3.53 7.36
C LYS A 86 -1.55 -3.55 7.28
N ALA A 87 -0.93 -4.67 7.67
CA ALA A 87 0.52 -4.81 7.61
C ALA A 87 1.05 -4.66 6.18
N CYS A 88 0.36 -5.23 5.19
CA CYS A 88 0.72 -5.05 3.78
C CYS A 88 0.53 -3.59 3.30
N ASN A 89 -0.50 -2.89 3.78
CA ASN A 89 -0.74 -1.49 3.45
C ASN A 89 0.32 -0.55 4.05
N GLU A 90 0.66 -0.73 5.32
CA GLU A 90 1.66 0.09 6.04
C GLU A 90 3.05 0.03 5.40
N ILE A 91 3.40 -1.08 4.76
CA ILE A 91 4.70 -1.24 4.07
C ILE A 91 4.65 -0.80 2.60
N GLY A 92 3.51 -0.29 2.14
CA GLY A 92 3.28 0.11 0.75
C GLY A 92 3.29 -1.07 -0.23
N LEU A 93 2.93 -2.28 0.23
CA LEU A 93 2.76 -3.44 -0.63
C LEU A 93 1.37 -3.48 -1.28
N LEU A 94 0.33 -3.06 -0.55
CA LEU A 94 -1.04 -3.03 -1.06
C LEU A 94 -1.67 -1.64 -0.90
N GLY A 95 -2.26 -1.12 -1.98
CA GLY A 95 -3.14 0.04 -1.99
C GLY A 95 -4.62 -0.34 -2.06
N GLU A 96 -5.49 0.67 -2.11
CA GLU A 96 -6.95 0.52 -2.24
C GLU A 96 -7.32 -0.41 -3.40
N ALA A 97 -6.72 -0.17 -4.58
CA ALA A 97 -7.00 -0.92 -5.79
C ALA A 97 -6.55 -2.39 -5.69
N ASP A 98 -5.41 -2.67 -5.06
CA ASP A 98 -4.91 -4.03 -4.89
C ASP A 98 -5.82 -4.83 -3.94
N ILE A 99 -6.26 -4.20 -2.84
CA ILE A 99 -7.22 -4.80 -1.90
C ILE A 99 -8.54 -5.06 -2.61
N ASN A 100 -9.00 -4.12 -3.44
CA ASN A 100 -10.22 -4.30 -4.23
C ASN A 100 -10.11 -5.47 -5.21
N MET A 101 -8.97 -5.59 -5.89
CA MET A 101 -8.68 -6.68 -6.82
C MET A 101 -8.67 -8.04 -6.10
N ILE A 102 -8.08 -8.12 -4.90
CA ILE A 102 -8.14 -9.35 -4.08
C ILE A 102 -9.59 -9.69 -3.72
N GLY A 103 -10.39 -8.69 -3.33
CA GLY A 103 -11.82 -8.89 -3.03
C GLY A 103 -12.57 -9.47 -4.23
N TYR A 104 -12.35 -8.91 -5.42
CA TYR A 104 -12.98 -9.39 -6.66
C TYR A 104 -12.49 -10.76 -7.11
N GLU A 105 -11.21 -11.08 -6.92
CA GLU A 105 -10.67 -12.43 -7.15
C GLU A 105 -11.42 -13.47 -6.30
N TYR A 106 -11.65 -13.17 -5.02
CA TYR A 106 -12.40 -14.06 -4.14
C TYR A 106 -13.89 -14.13 -4.50
N LEU A 107 -14.51 -13.00 -4.84
CA LEU A 107 -15.93 -12.94 -5.18
C LEU A 107 -16.23 -13.65 -6.51
N GLN A 108 -15.43 -13.38 -7.55
CA GLN A 108 -15.74 -13.78 -8.92
C GLN A 108 -15.05 -15.07 -9.34
N ALA A 109 -13.73 -15.18 -9.14
CA ALA A 109 -12.97 -16.35 -9.59
C ALA A 109 -13.11 -17.51 -8.61
N LYS A 110 -12.91 -17.25 -7.31
CA LYS A 110 -12.98 -18.29 -6.27
C LYS A 110 -14.39 -18.59 -5.76
N LYS A 111 -15.38 -17.78 -6.16
CA LYS A 111 -16.79 -17.90 -5.71
C LYS A 111 -16.94 -17.98 -4.18
N ASN A 112 -16.09 -17.25 -3.48
CA ASN A 112 -16.03 -17.22 -2.02
C ASN A 112 -16.36 -15.80 -1.54
N SER A 113 -17.66 -15.52 -1.49
CA SER A 113 -18.21 -14.23 -1.08
C SER A 113 -17.95 -13.90 0.39
N ASP A 114 -17.78 -14.91 1.25
CA ASP A 114 -17.39 -14.75 2.66
C ASP A 114 -16.01 -14.09 2.81
N THR A 115 -14.99 -14.62 2.13
CA THR A 115 -13.65 -14.01 2.14
C THR A 115 -13.66 -12.66 1.44
N ALA A 116 -14.38 -12.52 0.32
CA ALA A 116 -14.51 -11.25 -0.37
C ALA A 116 -15.11 -10.16 0.53
N GLU A 117 -16.17 -10.47 1.29
CA GLU A 117 -16.77 -9.55 2.25
C GLU A 117 -15.74 -9.06 3.29
N ALA A 118 -14.92 -9.97 3.84
CA ALA A 118 -13.90 -9.59 4.81
C ALA A 118 -12.82 -8.68 4.22
N VAL A 119 -12.41 -8.93 2.98
CA VAL A 119 -11.40 -8.12 2.25
C VAL A 119 -11.95 -6.74 1.90
N PHE A 120 -13.16 -6.65 1.34
CA PHE A 120 -13.76 -5.35 1.03
C PHE A 120 -14.05 -4.54 2.29
N LYS A 121 -14.47 -5.19 3.38
CA LYS A 121 -14.69 -4.52 4.66
C LYS A 121 -13.44 -3.79 5.14
N ILE A 122 -12.27 -4.44 5.15
CA ILE A 122 -11.03 -3.76 5.56
C ILE A 122 -10.65 -2.64 4.56
N ASN A 123 -11.01 -2.75 3.29
CA ASN A 123 -10.82 -1.65 2.34
C ASN A 123 -11.60 -0.38 2.76
N THR A 124 -12.86 -0.52 3.21
CA THR A 124 -13.64 0.62 3.73
C THR A 124 -13.07 1.24 5.01
N VAL A 125 -12.31 0.47 5.79
CA VAL A 125 -11.67 0.96 7.02
C VAL A 125 -10.38 1.72 6.69
N LEU A 126 -9.63 1.27 5.68
CA LEU A 126 -8.39 1.91 5.25
C LEU A 126 -8.62 3.13 4.37
N TYR A 127 -9.70 3.13 3.58
CA TYR A 127 -10.05 4.20 2.64
C TYR A 127 -11.50 4.67 2.84
N PRO A 128 -11.85 5.23 4.01
CA PRO A 128 -13.23 5.56 4.39
C PRO A 128 -13.86 6.69 3.56
N GLU A 129 -13.09 7.39 2.73
CA GLU A 129 -13.57 8.46 1.85
C GLU A 129 -13.76 8.00 0.40
N SER A 130 -13.41 6.75 0.08
CA SER A 130 -13.56 6.20 -1.27
C SER A 130 -14.92 5.55 -1.45
N ALA A 131 -15.76 6.14 -2.30
CA ALA A 131 -17.07 5.59 -2.67
C ALA A 131 -16.95 4.16 -3.24
N ASN A 132 -15.91 3.89 -4.02
CA ASN A 132 -15.66 2.61 -4.64
C ASN A 132 -15.52 1.48 -3.60
N THR A 133 -14.89 1.74 -2.44
CA THR A 133 -14.75 0.71 -1.41
C THR A 133 -16.08 0.27 -0.81
N TYR A 134 -17.03 1.20 -0.63
CA TYR A 134 -18.36 0.90 -0.11
C TYR A 134 -19.26 0.23 -1.15
N ASP A 135 -19.11 0.57 -2.43
CA ASP A 135 -19.81 -0.09 -3.54
C ASP A 135 -19.40 -1.56 -3.63
N SER A 136 -18.08 -1.85 -3.70
CA SER A 136 -17.57 -3.23 -3.73
C SER A 136 -17.89 -4.01 -2.45
N TYR A 137 -17.89 -3.38 -1.28
CA TYR A 137 -18.34 -4.02 -0.04
C TYR A 137 -19.83 -4.37 -0.07
N GLY A 138 -20.66 -3.48 -0.60
CA GLY A 138 -22.09 -3.71 -0.82
C GLY A 138 -22.35 -4.89 -1.74
N GLU A 139 -21.55 -5.07 -2.78
CA GLU A 139 -21.65 -6.20 -3.71
C GLU A 139 -21.42 -7.55 -3.01
N ALA A 140 -20.37 -7.65 -2.19
CA ALA A 140 -20.10 -8.88 -1.44
C ALA A 140 -21.17 -9.16 -0.36
N LEU A 141 -21.68 -8.13 0.31
CA LEU A 141 -22.81 -8.26 1.24
C LEU A 141 -24.06 -8.81 0.54
N ALA A 142 -24.40 -8.26 -0.64
CA ALA A 142 -25.53 -8.73 -1.43
C ALA A 142 -25.35 -10.18 -1.90
N ALA A 143 -24.12 -10.57 -2.25
CA ALA A 143 -23.77 -11.95 -2.59
C ALA A 143 -23.95 -12.92 -1.41
N ASN A 144 -23.68 -12.46 -0.18
CA ASN A 144 -23.95 -13.18 1.06
C ASN A 144 -25.40 -13.07 1.55
N GLY A 145 -26.30 -12.50 0.75
CA GLY A 145 -27.73 -12.37 1.07
C GLY A 145 -28.05 -11.30 2.13
N LYS A 146 -27.05 -10.52 2.56
CA LYS A 146 -27.16 -9.44 3.55
C LYS A 146 -27.69 -8.16 2.89
N MET A 147 -28.92 -8.20 2.38
CA MET A 147 -29.47 -7.15 1.52
C MET A 147 -29.60 -5.78 2.21
N ASP A 148 -30.04 -5.73 3.47
CA ASP A 148 -30.18 -4.47 4.20
C ASP A 148 -28.83 -3.79 4.44
N GLU A 149 -27.80 -4.57 4.76
CA GLU A 149 -26.44 -4.09 4.94
C GLU A 149 -25.81 -3.66 3.59
N ALA A 150 -26.08 -4.42 2.53
CA ALA A 150 -25.64 -4.06 1.19
C ALA A 150 -26.21 -2.70 0.76
N ILE A 151 -27.52 -2.48 0.93
CA ILE A 151 -28.19 -1.21 0.61
C ILE A 151 -27.53 -0.06 1.37
N LYS A 152 -27.29 -0.21 2.68
CA LYS A 152 -26.61 0.83 3.48
C LYS A 152 -25.21 1.13 2.95
N SER A 153 -24.46 0.11 2.52
CA SER A 153 -23.13 0.30 1.94
C SER A 153 -23.18 1.05 0.62
N TYR A 154 -24.08 0.68 -0.29
CA TYR A 154 -24.29 1.40 -1.56
C TYR A 154 -24.79 2.83 -1.35
N GLU A 155 -25.66 3.07 -0.37
CA GLU A 155 -26.08 4.42 0.01
C GLU A 155 -24.89 5.28 0.45
N LYS A 156 -23.97 4.69 1.23
CA LYS A 156 -22.75 5.38 1.63
C LYS A 156 -21.84 5.69 0.44
N ALA A 157 -21.72 4.77 -0.52
CA ALA A 157 -20.97 5.00 -1.76
C ALA A 157 -21.54 6.21 -2.53
N VAL A 158 -22.86 6.28 -2.70
CA VAL A 158 -23.54 7.40 -3.39
C VAL A 158 -23.36 8.72 -2.62
N GLU A 159 -23.46 8.70 -1.29
CA GLU A 159 -23.24 9.88 -0.44
C GLU A 159 -21.83 10.44 -0.62
N LEU A 160 -20.81 9.59 -0.53
CA LEU A 160 -19.40 9.98 -0.69
C LEU A 160 -19.11 10.46 -2.11
N ALA A 161 -19.60 9.74 -3.12
CA ALA A 161 -19.42 10.13 -4.52
C ALA A 161 -20.06 11.50 -4.80
N ALA A 162 -21.24 11.78 -4.25
CA ALA A 162 -21.90 13.07 -4.39
C ALA A 162 -21.14 14.20 -3.68
N ALA A 163 -20.70 13.95 -2.44
CA ALA A 163 -19.92 14.91 -1.65
C ALA A 163 -18.59 15.27 -2.35
N ASN A 164 -17.94 14.27 -2.96
CA ASN A 164 -16.65 14.42 -3.63
C ASN A 164 -16.76 14.85 -5.11
N LYS A 165 -17.97 15.01 -5.64
CA LYS A 165 -18.22 15.29 -7.07
C LYS A 165 -17.54 14.26 -7.99
N ASP A 166 -17.59 13.00 -7.56
CA ASP A 166 -17.00 11.88 -8.29
C ASP A 166 -17.70 11.71 -9.65
N GLY A 167 -16.89 11.51 -10.71
CA GLY A 167 -17.39 11.30 -12.07
C GLY A 167 -18.21 10.01 -12.21
N ASN A 168 -18.09 9.07 -11.27
CA ASN A 168 -18.82 7.80 -11.25
C ASN A 168 -20.11 7.85 -10.41
N LEU A 169 -20.57 9.02 -9.96
CA LEU A 169 -21.77 9.14 -9.13
C LEU A 169 -23.00 8.40 -9.71
N ASP A 170 -23.21 8.50 -11.02
CA ASP A 170 -24.37 7.86 -11.65
C ASP A 170 -24.23 6.33 -11.72
N PHE A 171 -23.00 5.81 -11.84
CA PHE A 171 -22.72 4.38 -11.73
C PHE A 171 -23.09 3.85 -10.34
N PHE A 172 -22.69 4.55 -9.27
CA PHE A 172 -23.05 4.14 -7.90
C PHE A 172 -24.56 4.21 -7.64
N LYS A 173 -25.26 5.21 -8.19
CA LYS A 173 -26.73 5.29 -8.11
C LYS A 173 -27.41 4.12 -8.83
N GLU A 174 -26.89 3.72 -9.99
CA GLU A 174 -27.41 2.58 -10.74
C GLU A 174 -27.26 1.28 -9.94
N ASN A 175 -26.09 1.05 -9.32
CA ASN A 175 -25.86 -0.10 -8.46
C ASN A 175 -26.80 -0.12 -7.25
N LEU A 176 -26.99 1.03 -6.59
CA LEU A 176 -27.95 1.17 -5.49
C LEU A 176 -29.39 0.84 -5.94
N ALA A 177 -29.81 1.32 -7.12
CA ALA A 177 -31.13 1.03 -7.66
C ALA A 177 -31.31 -0.47 -7.95
N LYS A 178 -30.31 -1.12 -8.55
CA LYS A 178 -30.31 -2.56 -8.83
C LYS A 178 -30.45 -3.40 -7.57
N VAL A 179 -29.70 -3.10 -6.51
CA VAL A 179 -29.79 -3.87 -5.25
C VAL A 179 -31.14 -3.66 -4.56
N LYS A 180 -31.70 -2.43 -4.59
CA LYS A 180 -33.03 -2.14 -4.03
C LYS A 180 -34.15 -2.89 -4.76
N ALA A 181 -34.10 -2.93 -6.10
CA ALA A 181 -35.05 -3.70 -6.89
C ALA A 181 -34.98 -5.20 -6.56
N LYS A 182 -33.76 -5.76 -6.53
CA LYS A 182 -33.53 -7.18 -6.17
C LYS A 182 -33.98 -7.53 -4.75
N ALA A 183 -33.89 -6.59 -3.80
CA ALA A 183 -34.37 -6.79 -2.44
C ALA A 183 -35.90 -6.80 -2.35
N ALA A 184 -36.60 -6.04 -3.21
CA ALA A 184 -38.07 -5.98 -3.24
C ALA A 184 -38.74 -7.21 -3.91
N GLU A 185 -37.98 -8.00 -4.66
CA GLU A 185 -38.45 -9.23 -5.33
C GLU A 185 -38.44 -10.48 -4.43
N LYS A 186 -37.91 -10.37 -3.20
CA LYS A 186 -37.82 -11.46 -2.23
C LYS A 186 -38.88 -11.36 -1.15
#